data_AF-A0A829LJY4-F1
#
_entry.id   AF-A0A829LJY4-F1
#
_cell.length_a   1.000
_cell.length_b   1.000
_cell.length_c   1.000
_cell.angle_alpha   90.00
_cell.angle_beta   90.00
_cell.angle_gamma   90.00
#
_symmetry.space_group_name_H-M   'P 1'
#
loop_
_entity.id
_entity.type
_entity.pdbx_description
1 polymer ?
#
loop_
_entity_poly.entity_id
_entity_poly.type
_entity_poly.pdbx_seq_one_letter_code
_entity_poly.pdbx_strand_id
1 'polypeptide(L)'
;MTSGNSDNKNKKEKLVKALDASISSAFTKKYKEIITKFDESEYNSVDKQNKALENDLNELVEYAKELDPKFLPYASITAIVYRAKNTTDLPNYSQQIKLCMKDVIKDYEGDNLNGVECVIKLIEHFDLATNQMSDLYSRQDKEIKEVESNLSSQNDTLKKNKGDLEEIVKQLNGVETIKGTIYTEFITILGIFSAFIFGIFGGFQSINTTLNIFEKNRLIGKPLMMSATIMIALMIILYMFIGWLGQIVGRPLRRTCYKCKENGNQECVHIFRHLIIRHIGFSVGIFAMMIVFTIGLVLALTHH
;
A
#
# COMPACT_ATOMS: atom_id res chain seq x y z
N MET A 1 -42.45 44.48 -60.81
CA MET A 1 -42.00 43.42 -59.88
C MET A 1 -40.61 42.85 -60.19
N THR A 2 -39.77 43.50 -61.02
CA THR A 2 -38.49 42.95 -61.48
C THR A 2 -37.23 43.54 -60.81
N SER A 3 -37.35 44.57 -59.97
CA SER A 3 -36.19 45.21 -59.32
C SER A 3 -35.60 44.40 -58.14
N GLY A 4 -36.41 43.64 -57.40
CA GLY A 4 -35.95 42.91 -56.20
C GLY A 4 -35.10 41.66 -56.47
N ASN A 5 -35.07 41.14 -57.70
CA ASN A 5 -34.31 39.92 -58.04
C ASN A 5 -32.85 40.22 -58.44
N SER A 6 -32.60 41.42 -58.97
CA SER A 6 -31.26 41.93 -59.32
C SER A 6 -30.43 42.25 -58.08
N ASP A 7 -31.03 42.96 -57.12
CA ASP A 7 -30.34 43.38 -55.88
C ASP A 7 -29.95 42.19 -54.99
N ASN A 8 -30.81 41.18 -54.91
CA ASN A 8 -30.50 39.96 -54.16
C ASN A 8 -29.41 39.11 -54.82
N LYS A 9 -29.32 39.11 -56.15
CA LYS A 9 -28.23 38.43 -56.87
C LYS A 9 -26.89 39.13 -56.63
N ASN A 10 -26.86 40.46 -56.75
CA ASN A 10 -25.67 41.27 -56.43
C ASN A 10 -25.23 41.12 -54.96
N LYS A 11 -26.17 41.04 -54.02
CA LYS A 11 -25.87 40.82 -52.60
C LYS A 11 -25.27 39.43 -52.34
N LYS A 12 -25.79 38.38 -52.99
CA LYS A 12 -25.25 37.02 -52.88
C LYS A 12 -23.85 36.91 -53.48
N GLU A 13 -23.61 37.50 -54.65
CA GLU A 13 -22.28 37.51 -55.28
C GLU A 13 -21.25 38.26 -54.43
N LYS A 14 -21.64 39.36 -53.75
CA LYS A 14 -20.78 40.03 -52.76
C LYS A 14 -20.46 39.14 -51.56
N LEU A 15 -21.43 38.37 -51.04
CA LEU A 15 -21.22 37.47 -49.91
C LEU A 15 -20.28 36.30 -50.26
N VAL A 16 -20.40 35.73 -51.47
CA VAL A 16 -19.51 34.67 -51.95
C VAL A 16 -18.09 35.20 -52.12
N LYS A 17 -17.91 36.36 -52.77
CA LYS A 17 -16.59 37.00 -52.90
C LYS A 17 -15.96 37.35 -51.55
N ALA A 18 -16.76 37.83 -50.59
CA ALA A 18 -16.27 38.13 -49.25
C ALA A 18 -15.82 36.87 -48.49
N LEU A 19 -16.53 35.74 -48.69
CA LEU A 19 -16.14 34.46 -48.12
C LEU A 19 -14.88 33.89 -48.79
N ASP A 20 -14.78 33.96 -50.12
CA ASP A 20 -13.58 33.53 -50.87
C ASP A 20 -12.36 34.39 -50.50
N ALA A 21 -12.55 35.70 -50.31
CA ALA A 21 -11.51 36.62 -49.86
C ALA A 21 -11.09 36.34 -48.41
N SER A 22 -12.01 35.98 -47.52
CA SER A 22 -11.67 35.55 -46.15
C SER A 22 -10.80 34.28 -46.11
N ILE A 23 -11.02 33.38 -47.06
CA ILE A 23 -10.20 32.18 -47.26
C ILE A 23 -8.81 32.55 -47.82
N SER A 24 -8.63 33.76 -48.35
CA SER A 24 -7.36 34.23 -48.89
C SER A 24 -6.25 34.22 -47.85
N SER A 25 -5.19 33.48 -48.17
CA SER A 25 -4.07 33.23 -47.28
C SER A 25 -3.21 34.45 -47.02
N ALA A 26 -3.23 35.49 -47.86
CA ALA A 26 -2.30 36.63 -47.77
C ALA A 26 -2.43 37.41 -46.46
N PHE A 27 -3.66 37.79 -46.08
CA PHE A 27 -3.94 38.47 -44.81
C PHE A 27 -3.54 37.63 -43.60
N THR A 28 -4.00 36.37 -43.57
CA THR A 28 -3.70 35.44 -42.47
C THR A 28 -2.20 35.13 -42.38
N LYS A 29 -1.51 35.02 -43.51
CA LYS A 29 -0.07 34.78 -43.60
C LYS A 29 0.70 35.99 -43.08
N LYS A 30 0.34 37.21 -43.50
CA LYS A 30 0.97 38.43 -42.99
C LYS A 30 0.76 38.60 -41.49
N TYR A 31 -0.45 38.34 -41.01
CA TYR A 31 -0.72 38.34 -39.57
C TYR A 31 0.12 37.30 -38.82
N LYS A 32 0.26 36.07 -39.35
CA LYS A 32 1.15 35.04 -38.79
C LYS A 32 2.61 35.48 -38.77
N GLU A 33 3.08 36.13 -39.83
CA GLU A 33 4.44 36.68 -39.90
C GLU A 33 4.65 37.73 -38.81
N ILE A 34 3.69 38.63 -38.58
CA ILE A 34 3.75 39.61 -37.50
C ILE A 34 3.90 38.92 -36.14
N ILE A 35 3.10 37.90 -35.84
CA ILE A 35 3.21 37.17 -34.56
C ILE A 35 4.55 36.44 -34.45
N THR A 36 5.06 35.87 -35.55
CA THR A 36 6.39 35.23 -35.58
C THR A 36 7.50 36.23 -35.27
N LYS A 37 7.44 37.43 -35.86
CA LYS A 37 8.39 38.51 -35.60
C LYS A 37 8.37 39.00 -34.15
N PHE A 38 7.18 39.02 -33.52
CA PHE A 38 7.07 39.25 -32.08
C PHE A 38 7.77 38.14 -31.27
N ASP A 39 7.50 36.87 -31.59
CA ASP A 39 8.15 35.73 -30.94
C ASP A 39 9.68 35.71 -31.11
N GLU A 40 10.18 36.25 -32.23
CA GLU A 40 11.61 36.37 -32.55
C GLU A 40 12.22 37.69 -32.04
N SER A 41 11.43 38.52 -31.35
CA SER A 41 11.84 39.82 -30.81
C SER A 41 12.41 40.77 -31.88
N GLU A 42 11.93 40.68 -33.12
CA GLU A 42 12.35 41.55 -34.23
C GLU A 42 11.78 42.98 -34.12
N TYR A 43 10.81 43.16 -33.23
CA TYR A 43 10.17 44.43 -32.94
C TYR A 43 10.82 45.09 -31.72
N ASN A 44 11.28 46.33 -31.89
CA ASN A 44 11.88 47.10 -30.80
C ASN A 44 10.81 47.44 -29.74
N SER A 45 11.08 47.06 -28.49
CA SER A 45 10.17 47.23 -27.36
C SER A 45 10.15 48.64 -26.74
N VAL A 46 11.02 49.55 -27.19
CA VAL A 46 11.37 50.76 -26.42
C VAL A 46 10.86 52.07 -27.04
N ASP A 47 10.51 52.13 -28.33
CA ASP A 47 10.13 53.39 -28.96
C ASP A 47 8.66 53.43 -29.38
N LYS A 48 8.04 54.58 -29.12
CA LYS A 48 6.71 54.98 -29.62
C LYS A 48 6.57 54.94 -31.15
N GLN A 49 7.64 54.61 -31.89
CA GLN A 49 7.66 54.50 -33.35
C GLN A 49 8.42 53.23 -33.76
N ASN A 50 7.77 52.08 -33.58
CA ASN A 50 8.25 50.86 -34.21
C ASN A 50 7.88 50.88 -35.70
N LYS A 51 8.73 51.52 -36.52
CA LYS A 51 8.51 51.65 -37.96
C LYS A 51 8.39 50.31 -38.68
N ALA A 52 9.05 49.26 -38.19
CA ALA A 52 8.93 47.92 -38.76
C ALA A 52 7.53 47.35 -38.56
N LEU A 53 7.01 47.44 -37.33
CA LEU A 53 5.64 47.03 -37.02
C LEU A 53 4.61 47.90 -37.74
N GLU A 54 4.83 49.21 -37.83
CA GLU A 54 3.98 50.14 -38.56
C GLU A 54 3.88 49.79 -40.05
N ASN A 55 5.02 49.49 -40.69
CA ASN A 55 5.05 49.01 -42.08
C ASN A 55 4.29 47.69 -42.25
N ASP A 56 4.50 46.74 -41.33
CA ASP A 56 3.82 45.46 -41.38
C ASP A 56 2.29 45.60 -41.16
N LEU A 57 1.86 46.54 -40.32
CA LEU A 57 0.44 46.88 -40.11
C LEU A 57 -0.17 47.59 -41.33
N ASN A 58 0.56 48.51 -41.96
CA ASN A 58 0.14 49.13 -43.21
C ASN A 58 -0.05 48.09 -44.32
N GLU A 59 0.91 47.16 -44.50
CA GLU A 59 0.76 46.05 -45.43
C GLU A 59 -0.44 45.16 -45.09
N LEU A 60 -0.70 44.92 -43.80
CA LEU A 60 -1.85 44.14 -43.36
C LEU A 60 -3.18 44.86 -43.67
N VAL A 61 -3.24 46.18 -43.51
CA VAL A 61 -4.39 47.03 -43.91
C VAL A 61 -4.61 46.95 -45.41
N GLU A 62 -3.55 47.02 -46.23
CA GLU A 62 -3.63 46.86 -47.68
C GLU A 62 -4.22 45.50 -48.09
N TYR A 63 -3.72 44.40 -47.51
CA TYR A 63 -4.26 43.06 -47.76
C TYR A 63 -5.70 42.89 -47.29
N ALA A 64 -6.16 43.73 -46.36
CA ALA A 64 -7.51 43.69 -45.82
C ALA A 64 -8.52 44.57 -46.58
N LYS A 65 -8.10 45.39 -47.55
CA LYS A 65 -9.01 46.32 -48.27
C LYS A 65 -10.19 45.62 -48.97
N GLU A 66 -9.96 44.43 -49.50
CA GLU A 66 -10.96 43.62 -50.21
C GLU A 66 -11.72 42.65 -49.29
N LEU A 67 -11.36 42.57 -48.00
CA LEU A 67 -12.03 41.73 -47.01
C LEU A 67 -13.26 42.44 -46.45
N ASP A 68 -14.39 41.74 -46.34
CA ASP A 68 -15.50 42.26 -45.55
C ASP A 68 -15.21 42.01 -44.05
N PRO A 69 -15.25 43.05 -43.20
CA PRO A 69 -15.01 42.95 -41.76
C PRO A 69 -15.94 41.97 -41.03
N LYS A 70 -17.05 41.54 -41.64
CA LYS A 70 -17.96 40.53 -41.09
C LYS A 70 -17.48 39.10 -41.32
N PHE A 71 -16.65 38.88 -42.33
CA PHE A 71 -16.20 37.55 -42.74
C PHE A 71 -14.74 37.27 -42.38
N LEU A 72 -14.11 38.05 -41.50
CA LEU A 72 -12.73 37.79 -41.07
C LEU A 72 -12.51 36.33 -40.60
N PRO A 73 -11.35 35.72 -40.93
CA PRO A 73 -11.06 34.33 -40.63
C PRO A 73 -10.69 34.11 -39.14
N TYR A 74 -11.64 34.31 -38.23
CA TYR A 74 -11.44 34.26 -36.78
C TYR A 74 -10.85 32.93 -36.28
N ALA A 75 -11.22 31.81 -36.92
CA ALA A 75 -10.64 30.50 -36.59
C ALA A 75 -9.13 30.45 -36.86
N SER A 76 -8.68 31.01 -37.99
CA SER A 76 -7.26 31.08 -38.33
C SER A 76 -6.50 32.02 -37.40
N ILE A 77 -7.11 33.17 -37.07
CA ILE A 77 -6.55 34.15 -36.12
C ILE A 77 -6.33 33.48 -34.76
N THR A 78 -7.38 32.85 -34.22
CA THR A 78 -7.32 32.14 -32.93
C THR A 78 -6.26 31.04 -32.95
N ALA A 79 -6.18 30.25 -34.02
CA ALA A 79 -5.19 29.19 -34.15
C ALA A 79 -3.75 29.71 -34.20
N ILE A 80 -3.52 30.92 -34.74
CA ILE A 80 -2.20 31.56 -34.71
C ILE A 80 -1.84 31.97 -33.28
N VAL A 81 -2.76 32.62 -32.56
CA VAL A 81 -2.56 33.02 -31.15
C VAL A 81 -2.21 31.80 -30.29
N TYR A 82 -2.97 30.71 -30.44
CA TYR A 82 -2.79 29.49 -29.65
C TYR A 82 -1.50 28.73 -29.97
N ARG A 83 -0.85 29.03 -31.10
CA ARG A 83 0.40 28.41 -31.54
C ARG A 83 1.61 29.34 -31.42
N ALA A 84 1.43 30.55 -30.89
CA ALA A 84 2.54 31.46 -30.62
C ALA A 84 3.51 30.79 -29.64
N LYS A 85 4.81 31.00 -29.84
CA LYS A 85 5.86 30.42 -28.99
C LYS A 85 5.82 31.04 -27.59
N ASN A 86 5.61 32.35 -27.51
CA ASN A 86 5.64 33.09 -26.25
C ASN A 86 4.23 33.54 -25.85
N THR A 87 3.45 32.61 -25.30
CA THR A 87 2.06 32.85 -24.88
C THR A 87 1.93 33.82 -23.71
N THR A 88 2.95 33.93 -22.87
CA THR A 88 2.97 34.83 -21.71
C THR A 88 3.02 36.31 -22.11
N ASP A 89 3.66 36.62 -23.25
CA ASP A 89 3.90 38.00 -23.69
C ASP A 89 2.84 38.52 -24.68
N LEU A 90 1.86 37.70 -25.05
CA LEU A 90 0.75 38.08 -25.94
C LEU A 90 0.02 39.37 -25.50
N PRO A 91 -0.25 39.62 -24.19
CA PRO A 91 -0.85 40.89 -23.76
C PRO A 91 0.01 42.12 -24.13
N ASN A 92 1.34 41.99 -24.06
CA ASN A 92 2.27 43.04 -24.46
C ASN A 92 2.29 43.21 -25.98
N TYR A 93 2.19 42.12 -26.75
CA TYR A 93 2.06 42.19 -28.21
C TYR A 93 0.81 42.97 -28.59
N SER A 94 -0.35 42.67 -27.98
CA SER A 94 -1.60 43.42 -28.21
C SER A 94 -1.43 44.91 -27.93
N GLN A 95 -0.82 45.25 -26.78
CA GLN A 95 -0.63 46.64 -26.40
C GLN A 95 0.24 47.39 -27.42
N GLN A 96 1.33 46.78 -27.90
CA GLN A 96 2.20 47.36 -28.92
C GLN A 96 1.47 47.52 -30.26
N ILE A 97 0.75 46.49 -30.71
CA ILE A 97 -0.05 46.53 -31.94
C ILE A 97 -1.09 47.67 -31.85
N LYS A 98 -1.80 47.82 -30.73
CA LYS A 98 -2.77 48.90 -30.52
C LYS A 98 -2.14 50.29 -30.56
N LEU A 99 -0.94 50.46 -30.01
CA LEU A 99 -0.25 51.74 -30.03
C LEU A 99 0.17 52.11 -31.45
N CYS A 100 0.85 51.20 -32.17
CA CYS A 100 1.24 51.44 -33.57
C CYS A 100 0.03 51.61 -34.48
N MET A 101 -1.04 50.83 -34.29
CA MET A 101 -2.26 50.96 -35.09
C MET A 101 -2.92 52.33 -34.93
N LYS A 102 -2.85 52.96 -33.75
CA LYS A 102 -3.36 54.33 -33.56
C LYS A 102 -2.63 55.35 -34.43
N ASP A 103 -1.33 55.16 -34.64
CA ASP A 103 -0.53 56.06 -35.47
C ASP A 103 -0.79 55.78 -36.97
N VAL A 104 -0.86 54.49 -37.36
CA VAL A 104 -1.32 54.08 -38.71
C VAL A 104 -2.68 54.69 -39.07
N ILE A 105 -3.64 54.71 -38.14
CA ILE A 105 -4.97 55.29 -38.38
C ILE A 105 -4.90 56.81 -38.59
N LYS A 106 -4.04 57.52 -37.86
CA LYS A 106 -3.90 58.99 -38.00
C LYS A 106 -3.28 59.37 -39.34
N ASP A 107 -2.33 58.57 -39.81
CA ASP A 107 -1.57 58.84 -41.03
C ASP A 107 -2.22 58.22 -42.28
N TYR A 108 -3.38 57.56 -42.13
CA TYR A 108 -4.11 56.95 -43.24
C TYR A 108 -4.85 57.99 -44.08
N GLU A 109 -4.38 58.23 -45.30
CA GLU A 109 -4.97 59.20 -46.24
C GLU A 109 -6.05 58.59 -47.17
N GLY A 110 -6.36 57.30 -47.06
CA GLY A 110 -7.30 56.61 -47.94
C GLY A 110 -8.78 56.83 -47.57
N ASP A 111 -9.64 57.06 -48.56
CA ASP A 111 -11.10 57.17 -48.35
C ASP A 111 -11.75 55.83 -47.94
N ASN A 112 -11.14 54.70 -48.30
CA ASN A 112 -11.65 53.37 -47.98
C ASN A 112 -11.07 52.87 -46.64
N LEU A 113 -11.85 52.98 -45.56
CA LEU A 113 -11.47 52.54 -44.22
C LEU A 113 -11.64 51.03 -43.96
N ASN A 114 -12.09 50.26 -44.96
CA ASN A 114 -12.45 48.85 -44.79
C ASN A 114 -11.29 47.98 -44.28
N GLY A 115 -10.06 48.20 -44.79
CA GLY A 115 -8.87 47.48 -44.32
C GLY A 115 -8.52 47.83 -42.87
N VAL A 116 -8.68 49.11 -42.48
CA VAL A 116 -8.48 49.59 -41.12
C VAL A 116 -9.49 48.94 -40.16
N GLU A 117 -10.78 48.91 -40.53
CA GLU A 117 -11.83 48.24 -39.75
C GLU A 117 -11.54 46.74 -39.57
N CYS A 118 -11.06 46.07 -40.62
CA CYS A 118 -10.67 44.66 -40.56
C CYS A 118 -9.53 44.43 -39.55
N VAL A 119 -8.48 45.27 -39.58
CA VAL A 119 -7.35 45.15 -38.65
C VAL A 119 -7.76 45.50 -37.21
N ILE A 120 -8.63 46.47 -36.99
CA ILE A 120 -9.19 46.75 -35.65
C ILE A 120 -9.91 45.51 -35.10
N LYS A 121 -10.75 44.87 -35.92
CA LYS A 121 -11.44 43.64 -35.51
C LYS A 121 -10.48 42.47 -35.27
N LEU A 122 -9.41 42.36 -36.06
CA LEU A 122 -8.35 41.39 -35.82
C LEU A 122 -7.72 41.59 -34.43
N ILE A 123 -7.43 42.82 -34.03
CA ILE A 123 -6.86 43.15 -32.71
C ILE A 123 -7.84 42.76 -31.59
N GLU A 124 -9.12 43.06 -31.74
CA GLU A 124 -10.15 42.65 -30.76
C GLU A 124 -10.25 41.12 -30.65
N HIS A 125 -10.18 40.41 -31.78
CA HIS A 125 -10.16 38.93 -31.77
C HIS A 125 -8.86 38.36 -31.22
N PHE A 126 -7.73 39.03 -31.41
CA PHE A 126 -6.47 38.68 -30.79
C PHE A 126 -6.58 38.73 -29.25
N ASP A 127 -7.14 39.81 -28.71
CA ASP A 127 -7.35 39.96 -27.27
C ASP A 127 -8.30 38.90 -26.73
N LEU A 128 -9.40 38.68 -27.44
CA LEU A 128 -10.38 37.66 -27.06
C LEU A 128 -9.73 36.27 -27.01
N ALA A 129 -8.99 35.89 -28.06
CA ALA A 129 -8.29 34.61 -28.13
C ALA A 129 -7.23 34.50 -27.02
N THR A 130 -6.49 35.57 -26.75
CA THR A 130 -5.47 35.60 -25.69
C THR A 130 -6.09 35.39 -24.31
N ASN A 131 -7.20 36.09 -24.01
CA ASN A 131 -7.93 35.94 -22.75
C ASN A 131 -8.52 34.54 -22.60
N GLN A 132 -9.16 34.01 -23.65
CA GLN A 132 -9.71 32.65 -23.66
C GLN A 132 -8.64 31.60 -23.41
N MET A 133 -7.48 31.75 -24.04
CA MET A 133 -6.34 30.85 -23.87
C MET A 133 -5.79 30.91 -22.44
N SER A 134 -5.58 32.12 -21.92
CA SER A 134 -5.07 32.33 -20.55
C SER A 134 -5.99 31.69 -19.50
N ASP A 135 -7.30 31.90 -19.63
CA ASP A 135 -8.29 31.35 -18.70
C ASP A 135 -8.36 29.82 -18.79
N LEU A 136 -8.27 29.25 -20.00
CA LEU A 136 -8.19 27.81 -20.22
C LEU A 136 -6.94 27.20 -19.56
N TYR A 137 -5.76 27.77 -19.77
CA TYR A 137 -4.52 27.29 -19.15
C TYR A 137 -4.56 27.42 -17.63
N SER A 138 -5.12 28.50 -17.09
CA SER A 138 -5.26 28.68 -15.64
C SER A 138 -6.15 27.59 -15.02
N ARG A 139 -7.25 27.23 -15.69
CA ARG A 139 -8.13 26.14 -15.25
C ARG A 139 -7.45 24.79 -15.35
N GLN A 140 -6.76 24.51 -16.45
CA GLN A 140 -6.00 23.27 -16.63
C GLN A 140 -4.90 23.11 -15.58
N ASP A 141 -4.15 24.17 -15.28
CA ASP A 141 -3.11 24.15 -14.24
C ASP A 141 -3.69 23.84 -12.85
N LYS A 142 -4.86 24.40 -12.52
CA LYS A 142 -5.57 24.06 -11.27
C LYS A 142 -6.01 22.61 -11.22
N GLU A 143 -6.63 22.11 -12.29
CA GLU A 143 -7.08 20.71 -12.38
C GLU A 143 -5.90 19.73 -12.29
N ILE A 144 -4.78 20.03 -12.97
CA ILE A 144 -3.56 19.22 -12.90
C ILE A 144 -3.03 19.18 -11.45
N LYS A 145 -2.92 20.33 -10.78
CA LYS A 145 -2.45 20.39 -9.39
C LYS A 145 -3.37 19.62 -8.43
N GLU A 146 -4.67 19.66 -8.66
CA GLU A 146 -5.64 18.88 -7.88
C GLU A 146 -5.45 17.38 -8.10
N VAL A 147 -5.28 16.95 -9.35
CA VAL A 147 -4.99 15.55 -9.70
C VAL A 147 -3.67 15.08 -9.08
N GLU A 148 -2.61 15.89 -9.14
CA GLU A 148 -1.32 15.58 -8.52
C GLU A 148 -1.42 15.43 -6.99
N SER A 149 -2.18 16.32 -6.33
CA SER A 149 -2.43 16.24 -4.89
C SER A 149 -3.21 14.97 -4.51
N ASN A 150 -4.26 14.65 -5.28
CA ASN A 150 -5.05 13.44 -5.10
C ASN A 150 -4.20 12.17 -5.32
N LEU A 151 -3.34 12.15 -6.34
CA LEU A 151 -2.44 11.03 -6.60
C LEU A 151 -1.44 10.83 -5.45
N SER A 152 -0.88 11.92 -4.91
CA SER A 152 0.02 11.85 -3.76
C SER A 152 -0.66 11.25 -2.54
N SER A 153 -1.87 11.71 -2.21
CA SER A 153 -2.63 11.18 -1.05
C SER A 153 -3.04 9.71 -1.22
N GLN A 154 -3.40 9.30 -2.43
CA GLN A 154 -3.67 7.90 -2.75
C GLN A 154 -2.42 7.02 -2.61
N ASN A 155 -1.25 7.52 -3.03
CA ASN A 155 0.01 6.79 -2.90
C ASN A 155 0.41 6.59 -1.42
N ASP A 156 0.19 7.60 -0.58
CA ASP A 156 0.44 7.48 0.86
C ASP A 156 -0.52 6.49 1.52
N THR A 157 -1.80 6.49 1.10
CA THR A 157 -2.78 5.50 1.54
C THR A 157 -2.39 4.08 1.12
N LEU A 158 -1.91 3.89 -0.11
CA LEU A 158 -1.42 2.60 -0.60
C LEU A 158 -0.22 2.09 0.19
N LYS A 159 0.74 2.97 0.52
CA LYS A 159 1.89 2.60 1.37
C LYS A 159 1.43 2.14 2.75
N LYS A 160 0.47 2.84 3.36
CA LYS A 160 -0.09 2.46 4.64
C LYS A 160 -0.80 1.10 4.57
N ASN A 161 -1.67 0.91 3.59
CA ASN A 161 -2.39 -0.36 3.39
C ASN A 161 -1.43 -1.54 3.14
N LYS A 162 -0.32 -1.31 2.44
CA LYS A 162 0.72 -2.32 2.26
C LYS A 162 1.38 -2.69 3.60
N GLY A 163 1.69 -1.70 4.43
CA GLY A 163 2.21 -1.93 5.79
C GLY A 163 1.25 -2.74 6.65
N ASP A 164 -0.04 -2.36 6.66
CA ASP A 164 -1.08 -3.06 7.41
C ASP A 164 -1.24 -4.52 6.91
N LEU A 165 -1.16 -4.74 5.59
CA LEU A 165 -1.22 -6.09 5.00
C LEU A 165 -0.02 -6.95 5.41
N GLU A 166 1.20 -6.39 5.40
CA GLU A 166 2.41 -7.08 5.85
C GLU A 166 2.31 -7.47 7.34
N GLU A 167 1.70 -6.64 8.17
CA GLU A 167 1.43 -6.96 9.58
C GLU A 167 0.41 -8.10 9.72
N ILE A 168 -0.70 -8.05 8.98
CA ILE A 168 -1.72 -9.11 8.97
C ILE A 168 -1.09 -10.45 8.56
N VAL A 169 -0.25 -10.46 7.52
CA VAL A 169 0.45 -11.68 7.09
C VAL A 169 1.36 -12.23 8.18
N LYS A 170 2.09 -11.38 8.90
CA LYS A 170 2.91 -11.81 10.06
C LYS A 170 2.05 -12.40 11.17
N GLN A 171 0.92 -11.79 11.49
CA GLN A 171 -0.01 -12.29 12.50
C GLN A 171 -0.60 -13.66 12.09
N LEU A 172 -0.99 -13.83 10.83
CA LEU A 172 -1.51 -15.11 10.31
C LEU A 172 -0.48 -16.23 10.38
N ASN A 173 0.78 -15.97 10.01
CA ASN A 173 1.86 -16.94 10.15
C ASN A 173 2.08 -17.33 11.63
N GLY A 174 1.96 -16.36 12.55
CA GLY A 174 1.97 -16.61 13.99
C GLY A 174 0.83 -17.54 14.44
N VAL A 175 -0.38 -17.35 13.93
CA VAL A 175 -1.53 -18.23 14.24
C VAL A 175 -1.33 -19.65 13.70
N GLU A 176 -0.79 -19.80 12.49
CA GLU A 176 -0.53 -21.12 11.89
C GLU A 176 0.48 -21.93 12.71
N THR A 177 1.55 -21.29 13.16
CA THR A 177 2.56 -21.93 14.03
C THR A 177 1.95 -22.37 15.37
N ILE A 178 1.18 -21.50 16.03
CA ILE A 178 0.47 -21.84 17.28
C ILE A 178 -0.49 -23.00 17.07
N LYS A 179 -1.27 -23.00 15.97
CA LYS A 179 -2.19 -24.08 15.63
C LYS A 179 -1.45 -25.42 15.53
N GLY A 180 -0.33 -25.46 14.81
CA GLY A 180 0.50 -26.66 14.67
C GLY A 180 0.97 -27.20 16.03
N THR A 181 1.52 -26.33 16.88
CA THR A 181 1.97 -26.70 18.23
C THR A 181 0.84 -27.25 19.08
N ILE A 182 -0.33 -26.60 19.08
CA ILE A 182 -1.50 -27.02 19.85
C ILE A 182 -1.95 -28.43 19.45
N TYR A 183 -2.01 -28.77 18.15
CA TYR A 183 -2.38 -30.13 17.72
C TYR A 183 -1.40 -31.18 18.24
N THR A 184 -0.09 -30.92 18.16
CA THR A 184 0.93 -31.83 18.69
C THR A 184 0.81 -31.99 20.21
N GLU A 185 0.56 -30.91 20.94
CA GLU A 185 0.34 -30.94 22.39
C GLU A 185 -0.92 -31.73 22.75
N PHE A 186 -2.04 -31.53 22.05
CA PHE A 186 -3.26 -32.31 22.29
C PHE A 186 -3.06 -33.81 22.03
N ILE A 187 -2.40 -34.19 20.93
CA ILE A 187 -2.08 -35.60 20.64
C ILE A 187 -1.20 -36.18 21.75
N THR A 188 -0.21 -35.40 22.20
CA THR A 188 0.67 -35.80 23.29
C THR A 188 -0.16 -36.06 24.55
N ILE A 189 -0.92 -35.07 25.02
CA ILE A 189 -1.79 -35.16 26.21
C ILE A 189 -2.75 -36.36 26.11
N LEU A 190 -3.36 -36.59 24.95
CA LEU A 190 -4.26 -37.73 24.73
C LEU A 190 -3.52 -39.07 24.86
N GLY A 191 -2.29 -39.16 24.35
CA GLY A 191 -1.42 -40.32 24.52
C GLY A 191 -1.06 -40.57 25.98
N ILE A 192 -0.70 -39.52 26.73
CA ILE A 192 -0.45 -39.59 28.18
C ILE A 192 -1.68 -40.12 28.91
N PHE A 193 -2.84 -39.52 28.65
CA PHE A 193 -4.08 -39.85 29.33
C PHE A 193 -4.52 -41.28 29.02
N SER A 194 -4.37 -41.74 27.77
CA SER A 194 -4.68 -43.13 27.38
C SER A 194 -3.81 -44.13 28.12
N ALA A 195 -2.49 -43.89 28.19
CA ALA A 195 -1.57 -44.74 28.94
C ALA A 195 -1.91 -44.77 30.44
N PHE A 196 -2.30 -43.63 31.00
CA PHE A 196 -2.72 -43.52 32.39
C PHE A 196 -4.00 -44.32 32.68
N ILE A 197 -5.03 -44.20 31.83
CA ILE A 197 -6.29 -44.96 31.97
C ILE A 197 -6.03 -46.47 31.89
N PHE A 198 -5.23 -46.92 30.91
CA PHE A 198 -4.87 -48.34 30.80
C PHE A 198 -4.06 -48.83 32.00
N GLY A 199 -3.13 -48.02 32.50
CA GLY A 199 -2.36 -48.33 33.71
C GLY A 199 -3.24 -48.45 34.96
N ILE A 200 -4.22 -47.56 35.12
CA ILE A 200 -5.19 -47.60 36.21
C ILE A 200 -6.05 -48.86 36.13
N PHE A 201 -6.63 -49.18 34.98
CA PHE A 201 -7.47 -50.37 34.85
C PHE A 201 -6.69 -51.67 35.07
N GLY A 202 -5.46 -51.77 34.57
CA GLY A 202 -4.58 -52.91 34.85
C GLY A 202 -4.17 -53.01 36.33
N GLY A 203 -3.92 -51.86 36.97
CA GLY A 203 -3.62 -51.77 38.40
C GLY A 203 -4.79 -52.21 39.28
N PHE A 204 -6.00 -51.74 39.00
CA PHE A 204 -7.21 -52.14 39.71
C PHE A 204 -7.49 -53.63 39.60
N GLN A 205 -7.31 -54.22 38.41
CA GLN A 205 -7.47 -55.66 38.22
C GLN A 205 -6.50 -56.47 39.08
N SER A 206 -5.25 -55.99 39.20
CA SER A 206 -4.21 -56.64 40.01
C SER A 206 -4.48 -56.56 41.51
N ILE A 207 -4.98 -55.40 41.99
CA ILE A 207 -5.41 -55.21 43.39
C ILE A 207 -6.60 -56.12 43.69
N ASN A 208 -7.63 -56.13 42.83
CA ASN A 208 -8.81 -56.98 43.02
C ASN A 208 -8.45 -58.47 43.09
N THR A 209 -7.54 -58.92 42.23
CA THR A 209 -7.03 -60.31 42.25
C THR A 209 -6.34 -60.62 43.58
N THR A 210 -5.55 -59.69 44.11
CA THR A 210 -4.83 -59.87 45.37
C THR A 210 -5.80 -59.96 46.55
N LEU A 211 -6.80 -59.07 46.61
CA LEU A 211 -7.84 -59.12 47.65
C LEU A 211 -8.60 -60.46 47.64
N ASN A 212 -8.95 -60.96 46.46
CA ASN A 212 -9.62 -62.27 46.32
C ASN A 212 -8.75 -63.44 46.82
N ILE A 213 -7.41 -63.35 46.70
CA ILE A 213 -6.48 -64.36 47.20
C ILE A 213 -6.37 -64.29 48.74
N PHE A 214 -6.41 -63.09 49.33
CA PHE A 214 -6.45 -62.90 50.79
C PHE A 214 -7.72 -63.49 51.41
N GLU A 215 -8.87 -63.30 50.77
CA GLU A 215 -10.14 -63.81 51.27
C GLU A 215 -10.21 -65.35 51.28
N LYS A 216 -9.57 -66.01 50.30
CA LYS A 216 -9.66 -67.47 50.12
C LYS A 216 -8.59 -68.28 50.84
N ASN A 217 -7.44 -67.69 51.20
CA ASN A 217 -6.32 -68.42 51.79
C ASN A 217 -6.23 -68.25 53.32
N ARG A 218 -6.14 -69.37 54.05
CA ARG A 218 -5.88 -69.39 55.51
C ARG A 218 -4.44 -69.01 55.88
N LEU A 219 -3.53 -69.03 54.90
CA LEU A 219 -2.10 -68.76 55.04
C LEU A 219 -1.77 -67.35 54.55
N ILE A 220 -1.39 -66.47 55.47
CA ILE A 220 -1.23 -65.02 55.23
C ILE A 220 0.06 -64.68 54.46
N GLY A 221 1.07 -65.57 54.46
CA GLY A 221 2.40 -65.29 53.90
C GLY A 221 2.43 -64.96 52.40
N LYS A 222 1.84 -65.81 51.54
CA LYS A 222 1.86 -65.61 50.07
C LYS A 222 1.07 -64.37 49.63
N PRO A 223 -0.15 -64.10 50.14
CA PRO A 223 -0.87 -62.87 49.84
C PRO A 223 -0.10 -61.61 50.31
N LEU A 224 0.55 -61.66 51.48
CA LEU A 224 1.36 -60.56 52.01
C LEU A 224 2.53 -60.21 51.07
N MET A 225 3.25 -61.22 50.56
CA MET A 225 4.31 -61.02 49.56
C MET A 225 3.79 -60.39 48.26
N MET A 226 2.61 -60.82 47.79
CA MET A 226 1.99 -60.26 46.59
C MET A 226 1.62 -58.78 46.79
N SER A 227 1.03 -58.44 47.94
CA SER A 227 0.67 -57.06 48.26
C SER A 227 1.88 -56.13 48.37
N ALA A 228 2.97 -56.58 48.99
CA ALA A 228 4.21 -55.81 49.10
C ALA A 228 4.82 -55.55 47.73
N THR A 229 4.82 -56.56 46.85
CA THR A 229 5.30 -56.42 45.46
C THR A 229 4.48 -55.40 44.67
N ILE A 230 3.15 -55.46 44.76
CA ILE A 230 2.25 -54.50 44.10
C ILE A 230 2.48 -53.08 44.64
N MET A 231 2.64 -52.91 45.95
CA MET A 231 2.89 -51.59 46.55
C MET A 231 4.25 -51.01 46.13
N ILE A 232 5.29 -51.83 46.01
CA ILE A 232 6.59 -51.40 45.47
C ILE A 232 6.43 -50.96 44.01
N ALA A 233 5.72 -51.74 43.19
CA ALA A 233 5.46 -51.39 41.79
C ALA A 233 4.67 -50.06 41.66
N LEU A 234 3.62 -49.88 42.47
CA LEU A 234 2.83 -48.65 42.51
C LEU A 234 3.66 -47.44 42.92
N MET A 235 4.54 -47.60 43.93
CA MET A 235 5.45 -46.53 44.34
C MET A 235 6.41 -46.14 43.22
N ILE A 236 6.99 -47.11 42.50
CA ILE A 236 7.89 -46.84 41.36
C ILE A 236 7.16 -46.08 40.25
N ILE A 237 5.96 -46.52 39.88
CA ILE A 237 5.13 -45.87 38.85
C ILE A 237 4.79 -44.44 39.27
N LEU A 238 4.36 -44.25 40.53
CA LEU A 238 4.05 -42.92 41.07
C LEU A 238 5.28 -42.00 41.04
N TYR A 239 6.44 -42.51 41.39
CA TYR A 239 7.70 -41.75 41.34
C TYR A 239 8.07 -41.33 39.91
N MET A 240 7.94 -42.23 38.93
CA MET A 240 8.15 -41.90 37.52
C MET A 240 7.14 -40.86 37.03
N PHE A 241 5.87 -40.97 37.45
CA PHE A 241 4.81 -40.05 37.04
C PHE A 241 5.04 -38.63 37.58
N ILE A 242 5.38 -38.48 38.87
CA ILE A 242 5.74 -37.18 39.43
C ILE A 242 7.03 -36.65 38.77
N GLY A 243 7.99 -37.54 38.48
CA GLY A 243 9.23 -37.21 37.75
C GLY A 243 8.95 -36.55 36.40
N TRP A 244 8.06 -37.16 35.63
CA TRP A 244 7.70 -36.70 34.30
C TRP A 244 6.75 -35.49 34.33
N LEU A 245 5.78 -35.43 35.25
CA LEU A 245 4.99 -34.23 35.52
C LEU A 245 5.89 -33.03 35.87
N GLY A 246 6.93 -33.26 36.68
CA GLY A 246 7.92 -32.23 36.99
C GLY A 246 8.67 -31.72 35.75
N GLN A 247 8.91 -32.57 34.75
CA GLN A 247 9.50 -32.14 33.48
C GLN A 247 8.52 -31.29 32.67
N ILE A 248 7.25 -31.69 32.57
CA ILE A 248 6.21 -30.95 31.84
C ILE A 248 5.92 -29.59 32.49
N VAL A 249 5.86 -29.52 33.83
CA VAL A 249 5.61 -28.28 34.60
C VAL A 249 6.88 -27.40 34.71
N GLY A 250 8.00 -27.79 34.11
CA GLY A 250 9.25 -27.01 34.12
C GLY A 250 9.99 -27.00 35.46
N ARG A 251 9.64 -27.91 36.38
CA ARG A 251 10.31 -28.12 37.67
C ARG A 251 10.83 -29.56 37.78
N PRO A 252 11.91 -29.92 37.06
CA PRO A 252 12.40 -31.29 37.08
C PRO A 252 12.85 -31.67 38.49
N LEU A 253 12.37 -32.82 38.97
CA LEU A 253 12.83 -33.42 40.22
C LEU A 253 14.34 -33.75 40.19
N ARG A 254 14.90 -33.91 38.99
CA ARG A 254 16.34 -34.08 38.75
C ARG A 254 17.03 -32.73 38.54
N ARG A 255 17.23 -31.96 39.62
CA ARG A 255 18.22 -30.87 39.58
C ARG A 255 19.63 -31.47 39.65
N THR A 256 20.51 -31.08 38.74
CA THR A 256 21.95 -31.33 38.87
C THR A 256 22.45 -30.69 40.16
N CYS A 257 23.33 -31.39 40.88
CA CYS A 257 23.86 -30.89 42.15
C CYS A 257 24.52 -29.53 41.92
N TYR A 258 23.99 -28.48 42.56
CA TYR A 258 24.51 -27.11 42.43
C TYR A 258 26.01 -27.05 42.78
N LYS A 259 26.44 -27.85 43.77
CA LYS A 259 27.86 -27.98 44.18
C LYS A 259 28.75 -28.81 43.23
N CYS A 260 28.19 -29.62 42.32
CA CYS A 260 29.00 -30.28 41.28
C CYS A 260 29.25 -29.33 40.07
N LYS A 261 28.49 -28.23 39.94
CA LYS A 261 28.61 -27.31 38.80
C LYS A 261 29.79 -26.33 38.92
N GLU A 262 30.22 -26.02 40.15
CA GLU A 262 31.36 -25.09 40.39
C GLU A 262 32.74 -25.73 40.22
N ASN A 263 32.87 -27.06 40.36
CA ASN A 263 34.18 -27.72 40.42
C ASN A 263 34.60 -28.48 39.15
N GLY A 264 33.99 -28.24 37.99
CA GLY A 264 34.51 -28.70 36.69
C GLY A 264 34.64 -30.22 36.45
N ASN A 265 34.40 -31.08 37.44
CA ASN A 265 34.47 -32.53 37.30
C ASN A 265 33.10 -33.10 36.92
N GLN A 266 33.02 -33.72 35.75
CA GLN A 266 31.80 -34.27 35.15
C GLN A 266 31.28 -35.56 35.83
N GLU A 267 31.95 -36.07 36.86
CA GLU A 267 31.55 -37.31 37.53
C GLU A 267 31.29 -37.04 39.03
N CYS A 268 30.02 -36.86 39.41
CA CYS A 268 29.65 -36.87 40.81
C CYS A 268 29.78 -38.31 41.35
N VAL A 269 30.84 -38.61 42.11
CA VAL A 269 31.16 -39.94 42.69
C VAL A 269 30.12 -40.44 43.73
N HIS A 270 29.06 -39.68 44.00
CA HIS A 270 28.08 -39.97 45.07
C HIS A 270 26.64 -40.20 44.57
N ILE A 271 26.46 -40.89 43.44
CA ILE A 271 25.14 -41.15 42.83
C ILE A 271 24.14 -41.74 43.83
N PHE A 272 24.51 -42.78 44.59
CA PHE A 272 23.62 -43.44 45.55
C PHE A 272 23.29 -42.56 46.76
N ARG A 273 24.29 -41.86 47.31
CA ARG A 273 24.08 -40.98 48.49
C ARG A 273 23.17 -39.80 48.15
N HIS A 274 23.30 -39.23 46.96
CA HIS A 274 22.40 -38.17 46.50
C HIS A 274 21.00 -38.67 46.18
N LEU A 275 20.87 -39.88 45.61
CA LEU A 275 19.56 -40.49 45.35
C LEU A 275 18.79 -40.70 46.66
N ILE A 276 19.45 -41.28 47.68
CA ILE A 276 18.85 -41.60 48.98
C ILE A 276 18.55 -40.34 49.80
N ILE A 277 19.48 -39.37 49.88
CA ILE A 277 19.26 -38.16 50.69
C ILE A 277 18.21 -37.24 50.05
N ARG A 278 18.16 -37.15 48.71
CA ARG A 278 17.22 -36.26 48.02
C ARG A 278 15.82 -36.86 47.88
N HIS A 279 15.72 -38.18 47.71
CA HIS A 279 14.45 -38.90 47.59
C HIS A 279 14.20 -39.78 48.81
N ILE A 280 14.55 -39.26 50.00
CA ILE A 280 14.53 -39.99 51.27
C ILE A 280 13.16 -40.63 51.54
N GLY A 281 12.06 -39.93 51.26
CA GLY A 281 10.71 -40.48 51.43
C GLY A 281 10.44 -41.70 50.55
N PHE A 282 10.89 -41.68 49.29
CA PHE A 282 10.71 -42.80 48.35
C PHE A 282 11.61 -44.00 48.73
N SER A 283 12.88 -43.74 49.04
CA SER A 283 13.82 -44.78 49.44
C SER A 283 13.43 -45.45 50.76
N VAL A 284 12.95 -44.68 51.75
CA VAL A 284 12.43 -45.23 53.01
C VAL A 284 11.16 -46.06 52.76
N GLY A 285 10.26 -45.59 51.89
CA GLY A 285 9.04 -46.32 51.54
C GLY A 285 9.30 -47.68 50.88
N ILE A 286 10.22 -47.74 49.91
CA ILE A 286 10.62 -49.02 49.30
C ILE A 286 11.26 -49.95 50.34
N PHE A 287 12.16 -49.42 51.17
CA PHE A 287 12.84 -50.22 52.18
C PHE A 287 11.85 -50.80 53.20
N ALA A 288 10.86 -50.04 53.64
CA ALA A 288 9.79 -50.52 54.51
C ALA A 288 8.99 -51.67 53.86
N MET A 289 8.64 -51.55 52.57
CA MET A 289 7.92 -52.61 51.87
C MET A 289 8.78 -53.86 51.62
N MET A 290 10.10 -53.71 51.45
CA MET A 290 11.02 -54.84 51.39
C MET A 290 11.07 -55.62 52.71
N ILE A 291 10.97 -54.94 53.86
CA ILE A 291 10.85 -55.61 55.17
C ILE A 291 9.52 -56.36 55.29
N VAL A 292 8.41 -55.77 54.83
CA VAL A 292 7.11 -56.47 54.81
C VAL A 292 7.16 -57.71 53.92
N PHE A 293 7.85 -57.62 52.77
CA PHE A 293 8.06 -58.76 51.89
C PHE A 293 8.87 -59.88 52.55
N THR A 294 9.95 -59.55 53.27
CA THR A 294 10.78 -60.56 53.96
C THR A 294 10.02 -61.20 55.12
N ILE A 295 9.20 -60.44 55.86
CA ILE A 295 8.29 -60.99 56.88
C ILE A 295 7.29 -61.95 56.24
N GLY A 296 6.69 -61.57 55.10
CA GLY A 296 5.81 -62.44 54.33
C GLY A 296 6.48 -63.72 53.86
N LEU A 297 7.75 -63.64 53.44
CA LEU A 297 8.56 -64.79 53.04
C LEU A 297 8.82 -65.74 54.22
N VAL A 298 9.21 -65.21 55.38
CA VAL A 298 9.42 -66.02 56.59
C VAL A 298 8.11 -66.71 56.98
N LEU A 299 6.99 -65.99 57.03
CA LEU A 299 5.67 -66.56 57.35
C LEU A 299 5.22 -67.61 56.34
N ALA A 300 5.55 -67.44 55.06
CA ALA A 300 5.26 -68.43 54.02
C ALA A 300 6.11 -69.70 54.16
N LEU A 301 7.34 -69.57 54.66
CA LEU A 301 8.26 -70.70 54.89
C LEU A 301 8.00 -71.42 56.21
N THR A 302 7.57 -70.72 57.28
CA THR A 302 7.29 -71.32 58.60
C THR A 302 5.94 -72.02 58.67
N HIS A 303 5.01 -71.71 57.78
CA HIS A 303 3.69 -72.33 57.71
C HIS A 303 3.53 -73.27 56.50
N HIS A 304 4.65 -73.81 55.98
CA HIS A 304 4.66 -74.83 54.96
C HIS A 304 4.56 -76.25 55.54
#